data_AF-A0A7S9CT58-F1
#
_entry.id   AF-A0A7S9CT58-F1
#
_cell.length_a   1.000
_cell.length_b   1.000
_cell.length_c   1.000
_cell.angle_alpha   90.00
_cell.angle_beta   90.00
_cell.angle_gamma   90.00
#
_symmetry.space_group_name_H-M   'P 1'
#
loop_
_entity.id
_entity.type
_entity.pdbx_description
1 polymer ?
#
loop_
_entity_poly.entity_id
_entity_poly.type
_entity_poly.pdbx_seq_one_letter_code
_entity_poly.pdbx_strand_id
1 'polypeptide(L)'
;MSDISAARSDTDELARRRSLAAARQSRETERGALLQKLIQTENKALELRDWVARQETKEQDGLSPEMRRLIVWAKELLCDMERFLLPAELSELLEARDLFPETDELADPLGDPPPLRPWGR
;
A
#
# COMPACT_ATOMS: atom_id res chain seq x y z
N MET A 1 1.77 5.23 50.74
CA MET A 1 2.15 6.12 49.61
C MET A 1 2.71 5.34 48.40
N SER A 2 2.47 4.01 48.30
CA SER A 2 3.05 3.17 47.22
C SER A 2 2.08 2.83 46.08
N ASP A 3 0.77 2.98 46.28
CA ASP A 3 -0.24 2.51 45.30
C ASP A 3 -0.43 3.43 44.08
N ILE A 4 -0.16 4.73 44.22
CA ILE A 4 -0.34 5.70 43.13
C ILE A 4 0.76 5.53 42.05
N SER A 5 1.95 5.04 42.44
CA SER A 5 3.06 4.83 41.50
C SER A 5 2.83 3.61 40.61
N ALA A 6 2.27 2.52 41.16
CA ALA A 6 1.95 1.30 40.41
C ALA A 6 0.74 1.51 39.48
N ALA A 7 -0.28 2.22 39.94
CA ALA A 7 -1.44 2.53 39.09
C ALA A 7 -1.07 3.40 37.87
N ARG A 8 -0.09 4.31 38.01
CA ARG A 8 0.42 5.13 36.91
C ARG A 8 1.23 4.30 35.90
N SER A 9 2.04 3.33 36.35
CA SER A 9 2.76 2.44 35.43
C SER A 9 1.82 1.56 34.62
N ASP A 10 0.71 1.11 35.23
CA ASP A 10 -0.27 0.26 34.55
C ASP A 10 -1.05 1.04 33.47
N THR A 11 -1.38 2.31 33.72
CA THR A 11 -2.03 3.16 32.72
C THR A 11 -1.11 3.53 31.57
N ASP A 12 0.16 3.82 31.87
CA ASP A 12 1.16 4.18 30.86
C ASP A 12 1.49 2.97 29.98
N GLU A 13 1.59 1.77 30.56
CA GLU A 13 1.77 0.53 29.81
C GLU A 13 0.56 0.20 28.93
N LEU A 14 -0.67 0.35 29.45
CA LEU A 14 -1.88 0.15 28.64
C LEU A 14 -1.96 1.15 27.47
N ALA A 15 -1.56 2.40 27.69
CA ALA A 15 -1.48 3.40 26.64
C ALA A 15 -0.45 3.02 25.56
N ARG A 16 0.76 2.63 25.98
CA ARG A 16 1.82 2.14 25.07
C ARG A 16 1.33 0.97 24.20
N ARG A 17 0.72 -0.03 24.82
CA ARG A 17 0.19 -1.22 24.12
C ARG A 17 -0.90 -0.85 23.10
N ARG A 18 -1.76 0.12 23.42
CA ARG A 18 -2.78 0.63 22.48
C ARG A 18 -2.14 1.33 21.29
N SER A 19 -1.08 2.12 21.52
CA SER A 19 -0.32 2.74 20.43
C SER A 19 0.30 1.70 19.51
N LEU A 20 0.88 0.63 20.05
CA LEU A 20 1.42 -0.48 19.25
C LEU A 20 0.33 -1.14 18.41
N ALA A 21 -0.83 -1.45 19.01
CA ALA A 21 -1.96 -2.04 18.29
C ALA A 21 -2.46 -1.14 17.15
N ALA A 22 -2.58 0.17 17.39
CA ALA A 22 -2.98 1.12 16.37
C ALA A 22 -1.96 1.21 15.21
N ALA A 23 -0.67 1.18 15.53
CA ALA A 23 0.39 1.19 14.54
C ALA A 23 0.40 -0.10 13.70
N ARG A 24 0.20 -1.28 14.31
CA ARG A 24 0.03 -2.55 13.57
C ARG A 24 -1.13 -2.49 12.60
N GLN A 25 -2.27 -1.97 13.05
CA GLN A 25 -3.45 -1.82 12.22
C GLN A 25 -3.19 -0.86 11.05
N SER A 26 -2.50 0.26 11.28
CA SER A 26 -2.12 1.20 10.23
C SER A 26 -1.25 0.53 9.17
N ARG A 27 -0.20 -0.20 9.58
CA ARG A 27 0.69 -0.92 8.66
C ARG A 27 -0.08 -1.96 7.85
N GLU A 28 -0.99 -2.70 8.46
CA GLU A 28 -1.78 -3.71 7.75
C GLU A 28 -2.75 -3.11 6.74
N THR A 29 -3.41 -1.99 7.09
CA THR A 29 -4.23 -1.23 6.15
C THR A 29 -3.40 -0.73 4.97
N GLU A 30 -2.17 -0.27 5.23
CA GLU A 30 -1.27 0.24 4.22
C GLU A 30 -0.75 -0.85 3.27
N ARG A 31 -0.40 -2.02 3.80
CA ARG A 31 -0.07 -3.23 3.03
C ARG A 31 -1.21 -3.60 2.08
N GLY A 32 -2.44 -3.68 2.61
CA GLY A 32 -3.62 -4.01 1.81
C GLY A 32 -3.87 -2.99 0.70
N ALA A 33 -3.77 -1.69 1.01
CA ALA A 33 -3.92 -0.62 0.02
C ALA A 33 -2.84 -0.68 -1.07
N LEU A 34 -1.59 -0.97 -0.70
CA LEU A 34 -0.51 -1.12 -1.68
C LEU A 34 -0.75 -2.33 -2.58
N LEU A 35 -1.08 -3.50 -2.01
CA LEU A 35 -1.35 -4.71 -2.79
C LEU A 35 -2.50 -4.49 -3.78
N GLN A 36 -3.57 -3.84 -3.35
CA GLN A 36 -4.69 -3.49 -4.23
C GLN A 36 -4.24 -2.57 -5.37
N LYS A 37 -3.42 -1.55 -5.08
CA LYS A 37 -2.85 -0.65 -6.09
C LYS A 37 -1.98 -1.40 -7.10
N LEU A 38 -1.17 -2.35 -6.65
CA LEU A 38 -0.32 -3.17 -7.53
C LEU A 38 -1.17 -4.00 -8.50
N ILE A 39 -2.14 -4.76 -7.97
CA ILE A 39 -3.05 -5.60 -8.78
C ILE A 39 -3.81 -4.74 -9.80
N GLN A 40 -4.31 -3.57 -9.38
CA GLN A 40 -5.01 -2.67 -10.29
C GLN A 40 -4.09 -2.10 -11.38
N THR A 41 -2.83 -1.79 -11.04
CA THR A 41 -1.87 -1.25 -12.00
C THR A 41 -1.44 -2.31 -13.00
N GLU A 42 -1.21 -3.54 -12.55
CA GLU A 42 -0.88 -4.68 -13.41
C GLU A 42 -2.02 -5.00 -14.38
N ASN A 43 -3.26 -5.09 -13.91
CA ASN A 43 -4.42 -5.32 -14.77
C ASN A 43 -4.58 -4.21 -15.83
N LYS A 44 -4.45 -2.93 -15.43
CA LYS A 44 -4.51 -1.81 -16.37
C LYS A 44 -3.37 -1.84 -17.39
N ALA A 45 -2.16 -2.18 -16.96
CA ALA A 45 -1.01 -2.30 -17.86
C ALA A 45 -1.23 -3.42 -18.88
N LEU A 46 -1.76 -4.59 -18.46
CA LEU A 46 -2.12 -5.68 -19.36
C LEU A 46 -3.17 -5.25 -20.39
N GLU A 47 -4.27 -4.67 -19.94
CA GLU A 47 -5.35 -4.18 -20.82
C GLU A 47 -4.85 -3.14 -21.83
N LEU A 48 -4.01 -2.20 -21.37
CA LEU A 48 -3.46 -1.13 -22.20
C LEU A 48 -2.45 -1.67 -23.21
N ARG A 49 -1.58 -2.61 -22.80
CA ARG A 49 -0.62 -3.29 -23.68
C ARG A 49 -1.34 -4.02 -24.80
N ASP A 50 -2.37 -4.78 -24.47
CA ASP A 50 -3.20 -5.48 -25.46
C ASP A 50 -3.91 -4.50 -26.40
N TRP A 51 -4.42 -3.39 -25.88
CA TRP A 51 -5.05 -2.37 -26.70
C TRP A 51 -4.06 -1.71 -27.66
N VAL A 52 -2.86 -1.33 -27.19
CA VAL A 52 -1.80 -0.74 -28.01
C VAL A 52 -1.40 -1.72 -29.12
N ALA A 53 -1.12 -2.98 -28.77
CA ALA A 53 -0.75 -4.01 -29.75
C ALA A 53 -1.81 -4.18 -30.85
N ARG A 54 -3.10 -4.16 -30.49
CA ARG A 54 -4.20 -4.21 -31.47
C ARG A 54 -4.31 -2.98 -32.36
N GLN A 55 -3.85 -1.80 -31.92
CA GLN A 55 -3.83 -0.62 -32.79
C GLN A 55 -2.61 -0.60 -33.71
N GLU A 56 -1.48 -1.15 -33.26
CA GLU A 56 -0.25 -1.22 -34.05
C GLU A 56 -0.34 -2.21 -35.21
N THR A 57 -1.11 -3.30 -35.04
CA THR A 57 -1.36 -4.26 -36.13
C THR A 57 -2.26 -3.73 -37.24
N LYS A 58 -2.98 -2.61 -37.01
CA LYS A 58 -3.79 -1.97 -38.05
C LYS A 58 -2.89 -1.19 -39.01
N GLU A 59 -3.27 -1.16 -40.29
CA GLU A 59 -2.62 -0.31 -41.29
C GLU A 59 -2.59 1.14 -40.79
N GLN A 60 -1.37 1.61 -40.50
CA GLN A 60 -1.16 2.92 -39.89
C GLN A 60 -1.67 4.03 -40.80
N ASP A 61 -1.62 3.85 -42.11
CA ASP A 61 -2.01 4.84 -43.14
C ASP A 61 -3.50 5.23 -43.10
N GLY A 62 -4.35 4.41 -42.48
CA GLY A 62 -5.77 4.73 -42.26
C GLY A 62 -6.07 5.47 -40.94
N LEU A 63 -5.08 5.64 -40.05
CA LEU A 63 -5.29 6.27 -38.74
C LEU A 63 -5.23 7.79 -38.83
N SER A 64 -6.23 8.45 -38.24
CA SER A 64 -6.22 9.90 -38.08
C SER A 64 -5.02 10.36 -37.22
N PRO A 65 -4.53 11.59 -37.40
CA PRO A 65 -3.46 12.16 -36.59
C PRO A 65 -3.75 12.12 -35.08
N GLU A 66 -5.01 12.30 -34.69
CA GLU A 66 -5.48 12.25 -33.30
C GLU A 66 -5.28 10.85 -32.71
N MET A 67 -5.64 9.82 -33.48
CA MET A 67 -5.51 8.43 -33.05
C MET A 67 -4.03 8.04 -32.88
N ARG A 68 -3.15 8.53 -33.76
CA ARG A 68 -1.71 8.33 -33.62
C ARG A 68 -1.17 8.96 -32.33
N ARG A 69 -1.59 10.19 -32.00
CA ARG A 69 -1.22 10.86 -30.74
C ARG A 69 -1.74 10.10 -29.51
N LEU A 70 -2.97 9.58 -29.57
CA LEU A 70 -3.53 8.76 -28.51
C LEU A 70 -2.70 7.49 -28.25
N ILE A 71 -2.25 6.81 -29.31
CA ILE A 71 -1.42 5.60 -29.19
C ILE A 71 -0.05 5.95 -28.58
N VAL A 72 0.57 7.05 -28.98
CA VAL A 72 1.84 7.51 -28.39
C VAL A 72 1.67 7.77 -26.89
N TRP A 73 0.66 8.55 -26.51
CA TRP A 73 0.37 8.82 -25.09
C TRP A 73 0.06 7.53 -24.30
N ALA A 74 -0.69 6.60 -24.88
CA ALA A 74 -0.99 5.31 -24.25
C ALA A 74 0.27 4.49 -23.98
N LYS A 75 1.26 4.54 -24.86
CA LYS A 75 2.56 3.87 -24.66
C LYS A 75 3.37 4.50 -23.53
N GLU A 76 3.39 5.83 -23.45
CA GLU A 76 4.04 6.54 -22.36
C GLU A 76 3.41 6.16 -21.02
N LEU A 77 2.08 6.18 -20.96
CA LEU A 77 1.32 5.76 -19.77
C LEU A 77 1.61 4.30 -19.39
N LEU A 78 1.67 3.39 -20.38
CA LEU A 78 2.03 1.99 -20.15
C LEU A 78 3.44 1.87 -19.57
N CYS A 79 4.41 2.61 -20.11
CA CYS A 79 5.79 2.61 -19.63
C CYS A 79 5.89 3.06 -18.17
N ASP A 80 5.12 4.08 -17.77
CA ASP A 80 5.09 4.54 -16.38
C ASP A 80 4.45 3.50 -15.44
N MET A 81 3.38 2.83 -15.88
CA MET A 81 2.77 1.72 -15.12
C MET A 81 3.75 0.56 -14.95
N GLU A 82 4.45 0.17 -16.02
CA GLU A 82 5.44 -0.92 -15.98
C GLU A 82 6.65 -0.56 -15.12
N ARG A 83 7.11 0.70 -15.16
CA ARG A 83 8.18 1.20 -14.28
C ARG A 83 7.78 1.05 -12.82
N PHE A 84 6.58 1.49 -12.45
CA PHE A 84 6.09 1.37 -11.07
C PHE A 84 6.03 -0.08 -10.57
N LEU A 85 5.84 -1.05 -11.47
CA LEU A 85 5.78 -2.48 -11.15
C LEU A 85 7.16 -3.16 -11.11
N LEU A 86 8.26 -2.43 -11.37
CA LEU A 86 9.59 -3.02 -11.34
C LEU A 86 9.98 -3.44 -9.92
N PRO A 87 10.62 -4.62 -9.75
CA PRO A 87 11.03 -5.09 -8.42
C PRO A 87 11.88 -4.08 -7.64
N ALA A 88 12.78 -3.34 -8.31
CA ALA A 88 13.62 -2.34 -7.66
C ALA A 88 12.80 -1.17 -7.07
N GLU A 89 11.88 -0.61 -7.86
CA GLU A 89 10.97 0.46 -7.43
C GLU A 89 10.05 0.00 -6.30
N LEU A 90 9.58 -1.25 -6.38
CA LEU A 90 8.78 -1.86 -5.32
C LEU A 90 9.60 -2.07 -4.04
N SER A 91 10.82 -2.59 -4.13
CA SER A 91 11.70 -2.76 -2.96
C SER A 91 11.96 -1.43 -2.26
N GLU A 92 12.35 -0.39 -3.00
CA GLU A 92 12.57 0.95 -2.45
C GLU A 92 11.31 1.51 -1.77
N LEU A 93 10.14 1.32 -2.40
CA LEU A 93 8.86 1.74 -1.83
C LEU A 93 8.50 0.99 -0.54
N LEU A 94 8.74 -0.33 -0.49
CA LEU A 94 8.45 -1.16 0.68
C LEU A 94 9.36 -0.80 1.86
N GLU A 95 10.63 -0.55 1.59
CA GLU A 95 11.62 -0.11 2.58
C GLU A 95 11.30 1.29 3.10
N ALA A 96 11.06 2.26 2.21
CA ALA A 96 10.77 3.65 2.58
C ALA A 96 9.51 3.80 3.46
N ARG A 97 8.60 2.82 3.40
CA ARG A 97 7.32 2.81 4.13
C ARG A 97 7.29 1.84 5.31
N ASP A 98 8.39 1.13 5.60
CA ASP A 98 8.48 0.14 6.68
C ASP A 98 7.32 -0.88 6.67
N LEU A 99 6.95 -1.36 5.48
CA LEU A 99 5.79 -2.24 5.34
C LEU A 99 6.11 -3.69 5.70
N PHE A 100 7.33 -4.16 5.44
CA PHE A 100 7.76 -5.52 5.75
C PHE A 100 9.14 -5.53 6.43
N PRO A 101 9.24 -4.97 7.66
CA PRO A 101 10.50 -5.01 8.39
C PRO A 101 10.92 -6.43 8.73
N GLU A 102 12.23 -6.66 8.77
CA GLU A 102 12.80 -7.93 9.24
C GLU A 102 12.49 -8.18 10.73
N THR A 103 12.53 -7.12 11.53
CA THR A 103 12.17 -7.15 12.96
C THR A 103 10.89 -6.34 13.19
N ASP A 104 9.83 -6.97 13.69
CA ASP A 104 8.59 -6.26 14.01
C ASP A 104 8.70 -5.50 15.33
N GLU A 105 9.14 -4.25 15.26
CA GLU A 105 9.18 -3.32 16.40
C GLU A 105 7.80 -3.07 17.03
N LEU A 106 6.73 -3.36 16.27
CA LEU A 106 5.37 -3.20 16.77
C LEU A 106 4.84 -4.44 17.47
N ALA A 107 5.61 -5.52 17.60
CA ALA A 107 5.13 -6.73 18.29
C ALA A 107 4.86 -6.46 19.78
N ASP A 108 3.70 -6.90 20.26
CA ASP A 108 3.35 -6.90 21.69
C ASP A 108 3.24 -8.36 22.17
N PRO A 109 4.12 -8.83 23.08
CA PRO A 109 4.12 -10.21 23.54
C PRO A 109 2.83 -10.59 24.30
N LEU A 110 2.08 -9.60 24.79
CA LEU A 110 0.81 -9.79 25.49
C LEU A 110 -0.41 -9.69 24.56
N GLY A 111 -0.19 -9.55 23.25
CA GLY A 111 -1.25 -9.40 22.24
C GLY A 111 -1.95 -8.04 22.29
N ASP A 112 -3.05 -7.91 21.54
CA ASP A 112 -3.82 -6.67 21.49
C ASP A 112 -4.48 -6.37 22.84
N PRO A 113 -4.40 -5.12 23.34
CA PRO A 113 -5.11 -4.73 24.55
C PRO A 113 -6.63 -4.77 24.31
N PRO A 114 -7.44 -4.98 25.36
CA PRO A 114 -8.88 -5.03 25.23
C PRO A 114 -9.43 -3.71 24.64
N PRO A 115 -10.48 -3.78 23.81
CA PRO A 115 -11.09 -2.59 23.23
C PRO A 115 -11.57 -1.65 24.34
N LEU A 116 -11.58 -0.35 24.05
CA LEU A 116 -12.22 0.64 24.92
C LEU A 116 -13.70 0.25 25.04
N ARG A 117 -14.10 -0.34 26.18
CA ARG A 117 -15.52 -0.50 26.48
C ARG A 117 -16.11 0.90 26.65
N PRO A 118 -17.20 1.25 25.94
CA PRO A 118 -17.99 2.39 26.34
C PRO A 118 -18.57 2.05 27.72
N TRP A 119 -18.10 2.72 28.77
CA TRP A 119 -18.69 2.58 30.09
C TRP A 119 -20.08 3.22 30.05
N GLY A 120 -21.14 2.43 30.26
CA GLY A 120 -22.51 2.90 30.46
C GLY A 120 -23.44 2.81 29.24
N ARG A 121 -24.21 1.72 29.16
CA ARG A 121 -25.61 1.74 28.75
C ARG A 121 -26.42 1.01 29.80
#